data_AF-A0A328A942-F1
#
_entry.id   AF-A0A328A942-F1
#
_cell.length_a   1.000
_cell.length_b   1.000
_cell.length_c   1.000
_cell.angle_alpha   90.00
_cell.angle_beta   90.00
_cell.angle_gamma   90.00
#
_symmetry.space_group_name_H-M   'P 1'
#
loop_
_entity.id
_entity.type
_entity.pdbx_description
1 polymer ?
#
loop_
_entity_poly.entity_id
_entity_poly.type
_entity_poly.pdbx_seq_one_letter_code
_entity_poly.pdbx_strand_id
1 'polypeptide(L)'
;MLRAITLGAAIGLAAGAAFAPSAFAQSTFDPTVTSICIEPGGRTLPATCRAQPSHIDPREDICQCLDGGQQVTISVCPPGVRPPAESAAYERARAEAVKNGSVVGATWQGRPMCVAPRNPAR
;
A
#
# COMPACT_ATOMS: atom_id res chain seq x y z
N MET A 1 47.66 -37.08 30.51
CA MET A 1 47.10 -36.12 29.54
C MET A 1 45.59 -36.08 29.73
N LEU A 2 45.03 -34.87 29.69
CA LEU A 2 43.83 -34.38 30.38
C LEU A 2 42.52 -35.19 30.16
N ARG A 3 41.83 -35.48 31.26
CA ARG A 3 40.45 -35.99 31.30
C ARG A 3 39.46 -34.85 31.01
N ALA A 4 38.66 -35.01 29.96
CA ALA A 4 37.56 -34.12 29.60
C ALA A 4 36.38 -34.29 30.57
N ILE A 5 35.93 -33.19 31.17
CA ILE A 5 34.63 -33.09 31.85
C ILE A 5 34.03 -31.74 31.45
N THR A 6 33.03 -31.78 30.57
CA THR A 6 32.23 -30.62 30.14
C THR A 6 30.97 -30.50 31.00
N LEU A 7 30.92 -29.48 31.86
CA LEU A 7 29.68 -28.84 32.32
C LEU A 7 29.53 -27.57 31.46
N GLY A 8 28.39 -27.15 30.91
CA GLY A 8 27.00 -27.34 31.31
C GLY A 8 26.37 -25.94 31.43
N ALA A 9 25.58 -25.57 30.41
CA ALA A 9 24.49 -24.58 30.38
C ALA A 9 24.74 -23.08 30.71
N ALA A 10 24.53 -22.23 29.69
CA ALA A 10 23.78 -20.97 29.81
C ALA A 10 23.35 -20.48 28.41
N ILE A 11 22.18 -20.92 27.95
CA ILE A 11 21.51 -20.33 26.77
C ILE A 11 20.76 -19.10 27.29
N GLY A 12 21.40 -17.94 27.22
CA GLY A 12 20.78 -16.65 27.50
C GLY A 12 19.93 -16.22 26.32
N LEU A 13 18.61 -16.29 26.47
CA LEU A 13 17.64 -15.65 25.60
C LEU A 13 17.78 -14.11 25.73
N ALA A 14 18.32 -13.47 24.70
CA ALA A 14 18.14 -12.04 24.48
C ALA A 14 17.40 -11.86 23.17
N ALA A 15 16.08 -11.80 23.26
CA ALA A 15 15.21 -11.32 22.20
C ALA A 15 15.48 -9.82 21.98
N GLY A 16 16.49 -9.52 21.18
CA GLY A 16 16.70 -8.18 20.64
C GLY A 16 15.62 -7.92 19.61
N ALA A 17 14.64 -7.08 19.96
CA ALA A 17 13.63 -6.57 19.06
C ALA A 17 14.31 -6.00 17.80
N ALA A 18 14.17 -6.71 16.68
CA ALA A 18 14.49 -6.18 15.37
C ALA A 18 13.48 -5.07 15.08
N PHE A 19 13.83 -3.82 15.37
CA PHE A 19 13.22 -2.68 14.70
C PHE A 19 13.67 -2.76 13.24
N ALA A 20 12.94 -3.52 12.42
CA ALA A 20 13.02 -3.36 10.98
C ALA A 20 12.58 -1.91 10.70
N PRO A 21 13.43 -1.03 10.17
CA PRO A 21 12.93 0.20 9.59
C PRO A 21 11.92 -0.24 8.53
N SER A 22 10.64 0.11 8.73
CA SER A 22 9.64 -0.01 7.69
C SER A 22 10.23 0.70 6.48
N ALA A 23 10.59 -0.08 5.46
CA ALA A 23 11.03 0.43 4.20
C ALA A 23 9.87 1.25 3.65
N PHE A 24 9.89 2.56 3.93
CA PHE A 24 9.19 3.54 3.15
C PHE A 24 9.82 3.44 1.77
N ALA A 25 9.25 2.55 0.95
CA ALA A 25 9.58 2.44 -0.45
C ALA A 25 9.36 3.84 -1.02
N GLN A 26 10.47 4.54 -1.27
CA GLN A 26 10.49 5.77 -2.03
C GLN A 26 9.78 5.45 -3.34
N SER A 27 8.52 5.87 -3.45
CA SER A 27 7.67 5.51 -4.57
C SER A 27 8.32 6.06 -5.84
N THR A 28 8.96 5.18 -6.60
CA THR A 28 9.29 5.45 -7.99
C THR A 28 7.98 5.86 -8.65
N PHE A 29 7.88 7.12 -9.07
CA PHE A 29 6.67 7.68 -9.65
C PHE A 29 6.48 7.03 -11.03
N ASP A 30 5.76 5.91 -11.05
CA ASP A 30 5.30 5.29 -12.28
C ASP A 30 3.91 5.88 -12.61
N PRO A 31 3.75 6.61 -13.73
CA PRO A 31 2.48 7.25 -14.07
C PRO A 31 1.36 6.25 -14.41
N THR A 32 1.67 4.96 -14.54
CA THR A 32 0.72 3.90 -14.87
C THR A 32 0.05 3.29 -13.63
N VAL A 33 0.58 3.53 -12.44
CA VAL A 33 0.03 3.04 -11.17
C VAL A 33 -0.04 4.16 -10.13
N THR A 34 -0.95 4.04 -9.18
CA THR A 34 -1.07 4.99 -8.08
C THR A 34 -1.48 4.25 -6.81
N SER A 35 -1.27 4.88 -5.66
CA SER A 35 -1.74 4.37 -4.37
C SER A 35 -3.05 5.04 -3.98
N ILE A 36 -4.01 4.24 -3.55
CA ILE A 36 -5.29 4.66 -2.97
C ILE A 36 -5.49 4.00 -1.62
N CYS A 37 -6.42 4.54 -0.82
CA CYS A 37 -6.85 3.90 0.41
C CYS A 37 -8.09 3.07 0.14
N ILE A 38 -8.11 1.82 0.61
CA ILE A 38 -9.24 0.91 0.46
C ILE A 38 -9.63 0.35 1.85
N GLU A 39 -10.88 0.49 2.24
CA GLU A 39 -11.43 -0.15 3.44
C GLU A 39 -11.50 -1.68 3.28
N PRO A 40 -11.59 -2.47 4.36
CA PRO A 40 -11.77 -3.91 4.28
C PRO A 40 -12.96 -4.36 3.39
N GLY A 41 -14.03 -3.55 3.31
CA GLY A 41 -15.18 -3.79 2.43
C GLY A 41 -14.96 -3.43 0.96
N GLY A 42 -13.79 -2.92 0.60
CA GLY A 42 -13.40 -2.58 -0.77
C GLY A 42 -13.82 -1.19 -1.24
N ARG A 43 -14.40 -0.35 -0.38
CA ARG A 43 -14.65 1.07 -0.68
C ARG A 43 -13.34 1.86 -0.70
N THR A 44 -13.26 2.83 -1.61
CA THR A 44 -12.14 3.78 -1.63
C THR A 44 -12.35 4.85 -0.56
N LEU A 45 -11.28 5.16 0.19
CA LEU A 45 -11.22 6.24 1.15
C LEU A 45 -10.35 7.39 0.65
N PRO A 46 -10.64 8.63 1.09
CA PRO A 46 -9.71 9.73 0.92
C PRO A 46 -8.43 9.46 1.70
N ALA A 47 -7.29 9.64 1.06
CA ALA A 47 -6.01 9.65 1.75
C ALA A 47 -5.88 10.98 2.51
N THR A 48 -5.49 10.92 3.78
CA THR A 48 -5.19 12.13 4.55
C THR A 48 -3.69 12.40 4.46
N CYS A 49 -3.33 13.39 3.66
CA CYS A 49 -1.95 13.81 3.47
C CYS A 49 -1.65 14.99 4.39
N ARG A 50 -0.61 14.85 5.23
CA ARG A 50 -0.04 15.99 5.94
C ARG A 50 1.08 16.57 5.08
N ALA A 51 0.94 17.82 4.69
CA ALA A 51 2.05 18.60 4.16
C ALA A 51 2.70 19.35 5.32
N GLN A 52 4.03 19.31 5.42
CA GLN A 52 4.74 20.25 6.27
C GLN A 52 4.48 21.67 5.75
N PRO A 53 4.21 22.65 6.62
CA PRO A 53 4.04 24.05 6.22
C PRO A 53 5.40 24.65 5.87
N SER A 54 5.98 24.22 4.75
CA SER A 54 7.28 24.64 4.27
C SER A 54 7.09 25.33 2.92
N HIS A 55 7.55 26.59 2.81
CA HIS A 55 7.47 27.36 1.57
C HIS A 55 8.54 26.97 0.54
N ILE A 56 9.51 26.13 0.93
CA ILE A 56 10.67 25.75 0.11
C ILE A 56 10.51 24.35 -0.46
N ASP A 57 9.83 23.45 0.26
CA ASP A 57 9.51 22.10 -0.20
C ASP A 57 8.09 21.73 0.28
N PRO A 58 7.04 21.94 -0.55
CA PRO A 58 5.66 21.60 -0.19
C PRO A 58 5.38 20.09 -0.28
N ARG A 59 6.41 19.24 -0.23
CA ARG A 59 6.22 17.79 -0.25
C ARG A 59 5.31 17.37 0.91
N GLU A 60 4.22 16.73 0.52
CA GLU A 60 3.36 15.97 1.43
C GLU A 60 4.25 14.91 2.08
N ASP A 61 4.54 15.05 3.38
CA ASP A 61 5.49 14.17 4.07
C ASP A 61 5.04 12.72 3.94
N ILE A 62 3.76 12.47 4.25
CA ILE A 62 3.17 11.12 4.30
C ILE A 62 1.65 11.22 4.14
N CYS A 63 1.09 10.54 3.13
CA CYS A 63 -0.35 10.27 3.04
C CYS A 63 -0.69 8.99 3.81
N GLN A 64 -1.61 9.09 4.78
CA GLN A 64 -2.07 7.96 5.58
C GLN A 64 -3.50 7.57 5.21
N CYS A 65 -3.75 6.26 5.22
CA CYS A 65 -5.10 5.71 5.16
C CYS A 65 -5.66 5.61 6.58
N LEU A 66 -6.66 6.44 6.88
CA LEU A 66 -7.34 6.43 8.17
C LEU A 66 -8.47 5.40 8.18
N ASP A 67 -9.15 5.25 9.33
CA ASP A 67 -10.34 4.41 9.49
C ASP A 67 -10.14 2.92 9.14
N GLY A 68 -8.93 2.41 9.35
CA GLY A 68 -8.58 1.01 9.03
C GLY A 68 -8.44 0.74 7.54
N GLY A 69 -8.38 1.78 6.70
CA GLY A 69 -8.05 1.66 5.29
C GLY A 69 -6.63 1.13 5.09
N GLN A 70 -6.46 0.21 4.14
CA GLN A 70 -5.15 -0.22 3.67
C GLN A 70 -4.73 0.60 2.45
N GLN A 71 -3.43 0.90 2.36
CA GLN A 71 -2.86 1.47 1.15
C GLN A 71 -2.75 0.38 0.09
N VAL A 72 -3.37 0.63 -1.07
CA VAL A 72 -3.43 -0.33 -2.18
C VAL A 72 -2.91 0.32 -3.45
N THR A 73 -1.98 -0.36 -4.13
CA THR A 73 -1.51 0.02 -5.46
C THR A 73 -2.53 -0.42 -6.52
N ILE A 74 -2.95 0.51 -7.36
CA ILE A 74 -3.96 0.30 -8.41
C ILE A 74 -3.48 0.95 -9.72
N SER A 75 -3.86 0.37 -10.86
CA SER A 75 -3.56 0.94 -12.17
C SER A 75 -4.34 2.23 -12.43
N VAL A 76 -3.71 3.19 -13.08
CA VAL A 76 -4.39 4.35 -13.68
C VAL A 76 -5.06 3.88 -14.97
N CYS A 77 -6.30 4.30 -15.23
CA CYS A 77 -6.99 3.94 -16.46
C CYS A 77 -6.25 4.50 -17.68
N PRO A 78 -6.04 3.70 -18.75
CA PRO A 78 -5.40 4.20 -19.95
C PRO A 78 -6.26 5.26 -20.65
N PRO A 79 -5.67 6.08 -21.53
CA PRO A 79 -6.40 7.13 -22.25
C PRO A 79 -7.67 6.61 -22.93
N GLY A 80 -8.79 7.31 -22.75
CA GLY A 80 -10.08 6.95 -23.33
C GLY A 80 -10.85 5.84 -22.59
N VAL A 81 -10.25 5.18 -21.59
CA VAL A 81 -10.94 4.18 -20.77
C VAL A 81 -11.49 4.83 -19.52
N ARG A 82 -12.80 4.70 -19.31
CA ARG A 82 -13.44 5.13 -18.06
C ARG A 82 -13.22 4.08 -16.97
N PRO A 83 -12.97 4.50 -15.71
CA PRO A 83 -12.95 3.56 -14.59
C PRO A 83 -14.30 2.84 -14.46
N PRO A 84 -14.33 1.64 -13.86
CA PRO A 84 -15.58 1.01 -13.47
C PRO A 84 -16.39 1.93 -12.55
N ALA A 85 -17.72 1.89 -12.65
CA ALA A 85 -18.57 2.69 -11.79
C ALA A 85 -18.53 2.14 -10.35
N GLU A 86 -18.43 3.05 -9.37
CA GLU A 86 -18.50 2.68 -7.96
C GLU A 86 -19.88 2.08 -7.65
N SER A 87 -19.87 0.88 -7.06
CA SER A 87 -21.05 0.12 -6.67
C SER A 87 -20.68 -0.93 -5.64
N ALA A 88 -21.63 -1.38 -4.83
CA ALA A 88 -21.39 -2.42 -3.83
C ALA A 88 -20.88 -3.75 -4.43
N ALA A 89 -21.21 -4.04 -5.70
CA ALA A 89 -20.66 -5.21 -6.39
C ALA A 89 -19.17 -5.00 -6.75
N TYR A 90 -18.83 -3.81 -7.25
CA TYR A 90 -17.45 -3.46 -7.59
C TYR A 90 -16.55 -3.36 -6.34
N GLU A 91 -17.07 -2.79 -5.26
CA GLU A 91 -16.38 -2.72 -3.97
C GLU A 91 -16.00 -4.10 -3.46
N ARG A 92 -16.94 -5.05 -3.42
CA ARG A 92 -16.66 -6.43 -3.01
C ARG A 92 -15.62 -7.11 -3.90
N ALA A 93 -15.76 -6.98 -5.23
CA ALA A 93 -14.80 -7.55 -6.16
C ALA A 93 -13.39 -6.97 -5.96
N ARG A 94 -13.31 -5.67 -5.68
CA ARG A 94 -12.03 -5.00 -5.39
C ARG A 94 -11.44 -5.49 -4.07
N ALA A 95 -12.25 -5.65 -3.02
CA ALA A 95 -11.80 -6.22 -1.75
C ALA A 95 -11.19 -7.62 -1.93
N GLU A 96 -11.85 -8.48 -2.70
CA GLU A 96 -11.39 -9.84 -3.02
C GLU A 96 -10.12 -9.83 -3.90
N ALA A 97 -9.99 -8.84 -4.78
CA ALA A 97 -8.86 -8.71 -5.68
C ALA A 97 -7.57 -8.22 -5.00
N VAL A 98 -7.65 -7.58 -3.83
CA VAL A 98 -6.46 -7.06 -3.13
C VAL A 98 -5.56 -8.23 -2.74
N LYS A 99 -4.36 -8.27 -3.33
CA LYS A 99 -3.29 -9.22 -2.98
C LYS A 99 -2.04 -8.44 -2.59
N ASN A 100 -1.56 -8.67 -1.37
CA ASN A 100 -0.36 -8.00 -0.83
C ASN A 100 -0.41 -6.46 -0.98
N GLY A 101 -1.59 -5.85 -0.81
CA GLY A 101 -1.76 -4.40 -0.98
C GLY A 101 -1.76 -3.93 -2.44
N SER A 102 -2.13 -4.77 -3.40
CA SER A 102 -2.22 -4.38 -4.81
C SER A 102 -3.44 -5.00 -5.50
N VAL A 103 -4.01 -4.26 -6.45
CA VAL A 103 -5.03 -4.71 -7.41
C VAL A 103 -4.58 -4.50 -8.86
N VAL A 104 -3.29 -4.23 -9.08
CA VAL A 104 -2.72 -4.08 -10.43
C VAL A 104 -2.93 -5.37 -11.23
N GLY A 105 -3.44 -5.24 -12.45
CA GLY A 105 -3.77 -6.36 -13.32
C GLY A 105 -5.09 -7.08 -12.98
N ALA A 106 -5.77 -6.71 -11.89
CA ALA A 106 -7.09 -7.24 -11.59
C ALA A 106 -8.13 -6.74 -12.60
N THR A 107 -9.18 -7.55 -12.80
CA THR A 107 -10.28 -7.22 -13.71
C THR A 107 -11.63 -7.37 -13.02
N TRP A 108 -12.57 -6.53 -13.44
CA TRP A 108 -13.98 -6.58 -13.06
C TRP A 108 -14.83 -6.58 -14.31
N GLN A 109 -15.66 -7.60 -14.50
CA GLN A 109 -16.52 -7.75 -15.69
C GLN A 109 -15.74 -7.64 -17.02
N GLY A 110 -14.55 -8.25 -17.07
CA GLY A 110 -13.68 -8.20 -18.25
C GLY A 110 -12.98 -6.86 -18.50
N ARG A 111 -13.14 -5.88 -17.60
CA ARG A 111 -12.49 -4.56 -17.68
C ARG A 111 -11.40 -4.44 -16.60
N PRO A 112 -10.33 -3.68 -16.82
CA PRO A 112 -9.32 -3.46 -15.80
C PRO A 112 -9.91 -2.74 -14.59
N MET A 113 -9.53 -3.17 -13.39
CA MET A 113 -9.74 -2.37 -12.18
C MET A 113 -8.73 -1.23 -12.21
N CYS A 114 -9.22 -0.02 -12.45
CA CYS A 114 -8.37 1.17 -12.59
C CYS A 114 -9.04 2.40 -12.01
N VAL A 115 -8.25 3.41 -11.67
CA VAL A 115 -8.72 4.71 -11.20
C VAL A 115 -8.47 5.79 -12.24
N ALA A 116 -9.25 6.87 -12.16
CA ALA A 116 -8.99 8.06 -12.95
C ALA A 116 -7.61 8.66 -12.61
N PRO A 117 -6.91 9.29 -13.57
CA PRO A 117 -5.69 10.02 -13.30
C PRO A 117 -5.97 11.16 -12.29
N ARG A 118 -5.10 11.35 -11.29
CA ARG A 118 -5.23 12.46 -10.32
C ARG A 118 -5.17 13.83 -11.01
N ASN A 119 -4.34 13.94 -12.05
CA ASN A 119 -4.26 15.12 -12.91
C ASN A 119 -4.66 14.70 -14.33
N PRO A 120 -5.89 14.98 -14.80
CA PRO A 120 -6.19 14.82 -16.21
C PRO A 120 -5.24 15.72 -17.01
N ALA A 121 -4.61 15.16 -18.06
CA ALA A 121 -3.82 15.97 -18.99
C ALA A 121 -4.71 17.12 -19.50
N ARG A 122 -4.25 18.35 -19.29
CA ARG A 122 -4.92 19.57 -19.80
C ARG A 122 -4.87 19.62 -21.31
#